data_AF-A0A7X4HUH2-F1
#
_entry.id   AF-A0A7X4HUH2-F1
#
_cell.length_a   1.000
_cell.length_b   1.000
_cell.length_c   1.000
_cell.angle_alpha   90.00
_cell.angle_beta   90.00
_cell.angle_gamma   90.00
#
_symmetry.space_group_name_H-M   'P 1'
#
loop_
_entity.id
_entity.type
_entity.pdbx_description
1 polymer ?
#
loop_
_entity_poly.entity_id
_entity_poly.type
_entity_poly.pdbx_seq_one_letter_code
_entity_poly.pdbx_strand_id
1 'polypeptide(L)'
;MSDAVTDAEHLFPLDNLLKCDYFVKYRKGYYKARDLNLLNPYRNYVELLTSLSEIYAYNERHARSFAKRITANASDFGQCEAVFAEIIVYRHYVRPVHEDLVRRVELHESEADVIVERPDGSRMFLEVFSVNPDFPIAKRGEKPIVKDVRTHTQNAMASIRQKLLRKIKRQKQMSAPRENYAVIELNNPSIAGDFSVLSSLSGGYKVQLDRRTLRPVSSGYDWGESIFNDPATRFLKGIIYFSLGDYSSRKYLLNPETRRTDQAPLGERFDMDQFLHEARPRIFDPDGNVTASEGFDVDDFVRTIHEGRGVERKDLSD
;
A
#
# COMPACT_ATOMS: atom_id res chain seq x y z
N MET A 1 16.74 -8.32 34.08
CA MET A 1 15.87 -9.36 33.48
C MET A 1 16.00 -9.21 31.98
N SER A 2 16.32 -10.28 31.27
CA SER A 2 16.32 -10.24 29.80
C SER A 2 14.87 -10.31 29.31
N ASP A 3 14.58 -9.49 28.31
CA ASP A 3 13.36 -9.51 27.51
C ASP A 3 13.74 -9.52 26.02
N ALA A 4 12.74 -9.73 25.16
CA ALA A 4 12.94 -9.81 23.71
C ALA A 4 13.67 -8.59 23.10
N VAL A 5 13.54 -7.41 23.71
CA VAL A 5 14.26 -6.21 23.27
C VAL A 5 15.72 -6.30 23.65
N THR A 6 16.03 -6.59 24.92
CA THR A 6 17.43 -6.72 25.36
C THR A 6 18.17 -7.85 24.66
N ASP A 7 17.49 -8.95 24.36
CA ASP A 7 18.06 -10.08 23.62
C ASP A 7 18.37 -9.68 22.17
N ALA A 8 17.43 -8.98 21.51
CA ALA A 8 17.63 -8.47 20.15
C ALA A 8 18.72 -7.39 20.07
N GLU A 9 18.78 -6.47 21.05
CA GLU A 9 19.81 -5.42 21.12
C GLU A 9 21.21 -6.01 21.32
N HIS A 10 21.34 -7.07 22.12
CA HIS A 10 22.63 -7.74 22.37
C HIS A 10 23.20 -8.41 21.12
N LEU A 11 22.34 -8.91 20.24
CA LEU A 11 22.75 -9.60 19.00
C LEU A 11 22.84 -8.66 17.80
N PHE A 12 22.51 -7.37 17.96
CA PHE A 12 22.36 -6.44 16.86
C PHE A 12 23.73 -5.96 16.33
N PRO A 13 24.07 -6.17 15.04
CA PRO A 13 25.42 -5.88 14.54
C PRO A 13 25.70 -4.39 14.24
N LEU A 14 24.72 -3.50 14.44
CA LEU A 14 24.78 -2.09 14.05
C LEU A 14 24.58 -1.16 15.26
N ASP A 15 25.35 -1.36 16.33
CA ASP A 15 25.24 -0.70 17.65
C ASP A 15 25.03 0.82 17.62
N ASN A 16 25.64 1.51 16.65
CA ASN A 16 25.52 2.96 16.53
C ASN A 16 24.06 3.41 16.29
N LEU A 17 23.24 2.57 15.66
CA LEU A 17 21.81 2.87 15.47
C LEU A 17 21.03 2.84 16.78
N LEU A 18 21.40 1.99 17.74
CA LEU A 18 20.68 1.87 19.02
C LEU A 18 20.63 3.19 19.79
N LYS A 19 21.59 4.09 19.51
CA LYS A 19 21.72 5.40 20.16
C LYS A 19 21.03 6.53 19.39
N CYS A 20 20.54 6.30 18.17
CA CYS A 20 19.93 7.35 17.38
C CYS A 20 18.48 7.63 17.83
N ASP A 21 18.02 8.88 17.62
CA ASP A 21 16.72 9.34 18.11
C ASP A 21 15.55 8.48 17.63
N TYR A 22 15.61 8.01 16.38
CA TYR A 22 14.60 7.12 15.81
C TYR A 22 14.49 5.80 16.58
N PHE A 23 15.60 5.10 16.80
CA PHE A 23 15.63 3.82 17.53
C PHE A 23 15.24 3.99 18.99
N VAL A 24 15.76 5.03 19.67
CA VAL A 24 15.42 5.33 21.07
C VAL A 24 13.92 5.57 21.23
N LYS A 25 13.30 6.34 20.33
CA LYS A 25 11.86 6.58 20.36
C LYS A 25 11.07 5.33 19.96
N TYR A 26 11.52 4.55 18.99
CA TYR A 26 10.82 3.35 18.55
C TYR A 26 10.84 2.24 19.61
N ARG A 27 11.97 2.09 20.32
CA ARG A 27 12.10 1.26 21.52
C ARG A 27 11.11 1.66 22.62
N LYS A 28 10.98 2.96 22.92
CA LYS A 28 9.96 3.45 23.88
C LYS A 28 8.53 3.14 23.40
N GLY A 29 8.29 3.31 22.10
CA GLY A 29 7.01 2.98 21.46
C GLY A 29 6.65 1.49 21.58
N TYR A 30 7.63 0.60 21.41
CA TYR A 30 7.46 -0.84 21.57
C TYR A 30 6.94 -1.19 22.97
N TYR A 31 7.60 -0.73 24.02
CA TYR A 31 7.18 -1.02 25.39
C TYR A 31 5.79 -0.50 25.69
N LYS A 32 5.49 0.73 25.26
CA LYS A 32 4.14 1.31 25.40
C LYS A 32 3.08 0.47 24.68
N ALA A 33 3.34 0.03 23.46
CA ALA A 33 2.39 -0.80 22.70
C ALA A 33 2.21 -2.19 23.32
N ARG A 34 3.30 -2.82 23.78
CA ARG A 34 3.29 -4.10 24.49
C ARG A 34 2.45 -4.03 25.76
N ASP A 35 2.68 -3.02 26.60
CA ASP A 35 1.98 -2.87 27.88
C ASP A 35 0.48 -2.59 27.68
N LEU A 36 0.09 -2.08 26.51
CA LEU A 36 -1.30 -1.88 26.10
C LEU A 36 -1.89 -3.08 25.33
N ASN A 37 -1.13 -4.14 25.09
CA ASN A 37 -1.51 -5.27 24.24
C ASN A 37 -1.92 -4.85 22.80
N LEU A 38 -1.26 -3.82 22.26
CA LEU A 38 -1.47 -3.27 20.91
C LEU A 38 -0.22 -3.43 20.03
N LEU A 39 0.65 -4.40 20.37
CA LEU A 39 1.89 -4.61 19.65
C LEU A 39 1.61 -5.18 18.25
N ASN A 40 2.10 -4.52 17.21
CA ASN A 40 2.06 -5.05 15.86
C ASN A 40 3.18 -6.09 15.68
N PRO A 41 2.87 -7.36 15.38
CA PRO A 41 3.89 -8.40 15.26
C PRO A 41 4.81 -8.24 14.06
N TYR A 42 4.40 -7.53 13.00
CA TYR A 42 5.18 -7.42 11.75
C TYR A 42 5.97 -6.12 11.64
N ARG A 43 5.60 -5.11 12.42
CA ARG A 43 6.22 -3.78 12.38
C ARG A 43 6.38 -3.21 13.78
N ASN A 44 7.48 -3.60 14.40
CA ASN A 44 7.85 -3.15 15.73
C ASN A 44 9.39 -3.06 15.86
N TYR A 45 9.87 -2.55 17.01
CA TYR A 45 11.30 -2.36 17.25
C TYR A 45 12.13 -3.65 17.13
N VAL A 46 11.63 -4.77 17.67
CA VAL A 46 12.32 -6.07 17.61
C VAL A 46 12.39 -6.56 16.16
N GLU A 47 11.31 -6.41 15.39
CA GLU A 47 11.31 -6.76 13.97
C GLU A 47 12.27 -5.88 13.15
N LEU A 48 12.42 -4.59 13.48
CA LEU A 48 13.41 -3.72 12.82
C LEU A 48 14.84 -4.23 13.07
N LEU A 49 15.17 -4.55 14.32
CA LEU A 49 16.49 -5.10 14.69
C LEU A 49 16.75 -6.43 14.00
N THR A 50 15.77 -7.33 14.03
CA THR A 50 15.84 -8.66 13.41
C THR A 50 16.04 -8.54 11.91
N SER A 51 15.22 -7.73 11.24
CA SER A 51 15.30 -7.51 9.79
C SER A 51 16.66 -6.98 9.37
N LEU A 52 17.18 -5.97 10.06
CA LEU A 52 18.50 -5.41 9.76
C LEU A 52 19.64 -6.39 10.06
N SER A 53 19.51 -7.23 11.09
CA SER A 53 20.51 -8.27 11.41
C SER A 53 20.56 -9.35 10.35
N GLU A 54 19.40 -9.80 9.85
CA GLU A 54 19.32 -10.77 8.76
C GLU A 54 19.89 -10.19 7.45
N ILE A 55 19.57 -8.93 7.13
CA ILE A 55 20.16 -8.24 5.98
C ILE A 55 21.66 -8.09 6.17
N TYR A 56 22.14 -7.82 7.39
CA TYR A 56 23.57 -7.72 7.66
C TYR A 56 24.29 -9.05 7.42
N ALA A 57 23.71 -10.15 7.90
CA ALA A 57 24.25 -11.50 7.69
C ALA A 57 24.27 -11.89 6.20
N TYR A 58 23.26 -11.47 5.43
CA TYR A 58 23.21 -11.67 3.99
C TYR A 58 24.19 -10.77 3.22
N ASN A 59 24.15 -9.47 3.50
CA ASN A 59 24.95 -8.44 2.83
C ASN A 59 25.14 -7.21 3.75
N GLU A 60 26.28 -7.21 4.46
CA GLU A 60 26.67 -6.15 5.38
C GLU A 60 26.62 -4.74 4.75
N ARG A 61 27.05 -4.61 3.48
CA ARG A 61 27.08 -3.31 2.81
C ARG A 61 25.67 -2.73 2.64
N HIS A 62 24.69 -3.58 2.33
CA HIS A 62 23.31 -3.15 2.19
C HIS A 62 22.69 -2.76 3.53
N ALA A 63 22.91 -3.56 4.58
CA ALA A 63 22.47 -3.21 5.93
C ALA A 63 23.06 -1.87 6.41
N ARG A 64 24.35 -1.62 6.15
CA ARG A 64 25.01 -0.35 6.45
C ARG A 64 24.46 0.81 5.61
N SER A 65 24.01 0.57 4.38
CA SER A 65 23.34 1.59 3.57
C SER A 65 22.03 2.05 4.21
N PHE A 66 21.17 1.10 4.61
CA PHE A 66 19.96 1.41 5.36
C PHE A 66 20.26 2.13 6.67
N ALA A 67 21.23 1.64 7.44
CA ALA A 67 21.67 2.27 8.68
C ALA A 67 22.05 3.73 8.47
N LYS A 68 22.88 4.01 7.46
CA LYS A 68 23.30 5.38 7.13
C LYS A 68 22.11 6.27 6.81
N ARG A 69 21.13 5.77 6.03
CA ARG A 69 19.92 6.52 5.66
C ARG A 69 19.02 6.81 6.87
N ILE A 70 18.87 5.86 7.79
CA ILE A 70 18.15 6.09 9.06
C ILE A 70 18.89 7.14 9.89
N THR A 71 20.20 7.01 10.09
CA THR A 71 20.98 7.97 10.88
C THR A 71 20.91 9.38 10.29
N ALA A 72 21.03 9.51 8.97
CA ALA A 72 20.93 10.80 8.29
C ALA A 72 19.56 11.48 8.44
N ASN A 73 18.50 10.71 8.67
CA ASN A 73 17.13 11.19 8.81
C ASN A 73 16.57 10.99 10.22
N ALA A 74 17.41 10.79 11.24
CA ALA A 74 16.96 10.37 12.57
C ALA A 74 15.93 11.33 13.22
N SER A 75 15.93 12.61 12.82
CA SER A 75 14.97 13.62 13.23
C SER A 75 13.67 13.64 12.39
N ASP A 76 13.71 13.15 11.15
CA ASP A 76 12.54 12.97 10.28
C ASP A 76 12.06 11.52 10.34
N PHE A 77 11.12 11.30 11.25
CA PHE A 77 10.51 9.99 11.49
C PHE A 77 9.80 9.46 10.24
N GLY A 78 9.18 10.32 9.42
CA GLY A 78 8.48 9.89 8.22
C GLY A 78 9.43 9.26 7.21
N GLN A 79 10.63 9.82 7.06
CA GLN A 79 11.68 9.25 6.22
C GLN A 79 12.24 7.96 6.79
N CYS A 80 12.45 7.88 8.11
CA CYS A 80 12.87 6.63 8.75
C CYS A 80 11.83 5.50 8.56
N GLU A 81 10.53 5.82 8.66
CA GLU A 81 9.46 4.86 8.40
C GLU A 81 9.44 4.38 6.94
N ALA A 82 9.77 5.26 5.98
CA ALA A 82 9.93 4.87 4.58
C ALA A 82 11.10 3.90 4.38
N VAL A 83 12.26 4.17 5.01
CA VAL A 83 13.40 3.25 5.00
C VAL A 83 13.04 1.91 5.65
N PHE A 84 12.25 1.91 6.72
CA PHE A 84 11.82 0.66 7.34
C PHE A 84 10.89 -0.16 6.42
N ALA A 85 10.01 0.49 5.64
CA ALA A 85 9.24 -0.20 4.61
C ALA A 85 10.14 -0.91 3.59
N GLU A 86 11.22 -0.26 3.15
CA GLU A 86 12.21 -0.84 2.24
C GLU A 86 12.94 -2.03 2.88
N ILE A 87 13.34 -1.92 4.15
CA ILE A 87 13.95 -3.01 4.91
C ILE A 87 13.03 -4.24 4.96
N ILE A 88 11.73 -4.04 5.20
CA ILE A 88 10.74 -5.13 5.24
C ILE A 88 10.66 -5.84 3.88
N VAL A 89 10.54 -5.07 2.79
CA VAL A 89 10.49 -5.62 1.42
C VAL A 89 11.77 -6.36 1.11
N TYR A 90 12.93 -5.76 1.39
CA TYR A 90 14.24 -6.34 1.14
C TYR A 90 14.43 -7.67 1.89
N ARG A 91 14.17 -7.66 3.20
CA ARG A 91 14.32 -8.83 4.09
C ARG A 91 13.49 -10.01 3.58
N HIS A 92 12.29 -9.76 3.07
CA HIS A 92 11.43 -10.83 2.55
C HIS A 92 12.11 -11.67 1.44
N TYR A 93 13.00 -11.08 0.65
CA TYR A 93 13.72 -11.78 -0.42
C TYR A 93 15.04 -12.41 0.04
N VAL A 94 15.54 -12.13 1.25
CA VAL A 94 16.78 -12.74 1.78
C VAL A 94 16.63 -14.26 1.90
N ARG A 95 15.53 -14.74 2.48
CA ARG A 95 15.28 -16.18 2.62
C ARG A 95 15.17 -16.89 1.27
N PRO A 96 14.38 -16.41 0.29
CA PRO A 96 14.39 -16.93 -1.07
C PRO A 96 15.77 -16.99 -1.74
N VAL A 97 16.72 -16.13 -1.36
CA VAL A 97 18.12 -16.26 -1.84
C VAL A 97 18.81 -17.48 -1.27
N HIS A 98 18.65 -17.74 0.03
CA HIS A 98 19.20 -18.96 0.66
C HIS A 98 18.54 -20.25 0.16
N GLU A 99 17.32 -20.15 -0.36
CA GLU A 99 16.57 -21.26 -0.96
C GLU A 99 16.78 -21.38 -2.48
N ASP A 100 17.71 -20.62 -3.07
CA ASP A 100 18.02 -20.58 -4.52
C ASP A 100 16.82 -20.21 -5.43
N LEU A 101 15.74 -19.66 -4.86
CA LEU A 101 14.55 -19.17 -5.59
C LEU A 101 14.76 -17.75 -6.14
N VAL A 102 15.71 -17.01 -5.56
CA VAL A 102 16.16 -15.68 -5.99
C VAL A 102 17.67 -15.74 -6.08
N ARG A 103 18.25 -15.18 -7.15
CA ARG A 103 19.71 -15.18 -7.30
C ARG A 103 20.38 -14.19 -6.36
N ARG A 104 19.84 -12.96 -6.28
CA ARG A 104 20.32 -11.92 -5.33
C ARG A 104 19.34 -10.76 -5.22
N VAL A 105 19.53 -9.97 -4.16
CA VAL A 105 18.83 -8.70 -3.94
C VAL A 105 19.84 -7.55 -3.93
N GLU A 106 19.66 -6.57 -4.80
CA GLU A 106 20.56 -5.42 -4.98
C GLU A 106 19.90 -4.11 -4.50
N LEU A 107 20.74 -3.16 -4.04
CA LEU A 107 20.35 -1.77 -3.80
C LEU A 107 21.02 -0.88 -4.84
N HIS A 108 20.22 -0.26 -5.71
CA HIS A 108 20.70 0.70 -6.71
C HIS A 108 19.77 1.93 -6.71
N GLU A 109 20.03 2.88 -5.81
CA GLU A 109 19.18 4.06 -5.56
C GLU A 109 18.87 4.90 -6.82
N SER A 110 19.71 4.82 -7.87
CA SER A 110 19.46 5.48 -9.15
C SER A 110 18.41 4.79 -10.02
N GLU A 111 18.05 3.55 -9.72
CA GLU A 111 17.17 2.72 -10.53
C GLU A 111 15.87 2.33 -9.81
N ALA A 112 15.98 1.80 -8.60
CA ALA A 112 14.86 1.39 -7.75
C ALA A 112 15.35 1.20 -6.31
N ASP A 113 14.44 1.26 -5.35
CA ASP A 113 14.77 1.04 -3.93
C ASP A 113 15.27 -0.40 -3.68
N VAL A 114 14.63 -1.40 -4.30
CA VAL A 114 15.03 -2.81 -4.22
C VAL A 114 14.99 -3.46 -5.60
N ILE A 115 16.05 -4.17 -5.97
CA ILE A 115 16.10 -4.95 -7.21
C ILE A 115 16.25 -6.43 -6.85
N VAL A 116 15.37 -7.26 -7.39
CA VAL A 116 15.39 -8.71 -7.20
C VAL A 116 15.81 -9.36 -8.52
N GLU A 117 16.97 -10.02 -8.53
CA GLU A 117 17.43 -10.81 -9.68
C GLU A 117 17.00 -12.27 -9.49
N ARG A 118 16.25 -12.81 -10.45
CA ARG A 118 15.80 -14.20 -10.45
C ARG A 118 16.89 -15.15 -10.99
N PRO A 119 16.77 -16.48 -10.79
CA PRO A 119 17.75 -17.44 -11.28
C PRO A 119 18.00 -17.38 -12.80
N ASP A 120 16.97 -17.04 -13.58
CA ASP A 120 17.05 -16.86 -15.04
C ASP A 120 17.73 -15.55 -15.48
N GLY A 121 18.16 -14.71 -14.53
CA GLY A 121 18.78 -13.40 -14.79
C GLY A 121 17.79 -12.27 -15.03
N SER A 122 16.48 -12.55 -15.07
CA SER A 122 15.45 -11.50 -15.13
C SER A 122 15.43 -10.68 -13.82
N ARG A 123 15.03 -9.42 -13.91
CA ARG A 123 15.10 -8.46 -12.79
C ARG A 123 13.75 -7.80 -12.54
N MET A 124 13.29 -7.84 -11.29
CA MET A 124 12.20 -7.00 -10.80
C MET A 124 12.75 -5.73 -10.18
N PHE A 125 12.19 -4.58 -10.55
CA PHE A 125 12.56 -3.27 -10.02
C PHE A 125 11.44 -2.79 -9.11
N LEU A 126 11.68 -2.78 -7.80
CA LEU A 126 10.68 -2.50 -6.78
C LEU A 126 10.91 -1.09 -6.21
N GLU A 127 9.98 -0.18 -6.48
CA GLU A 127 9.95 1.14 -5.85
C GLU A 127 9.03 1.09 -4.63
N VAL A 128 9.54 1.36 -3.44
CA VAL A 128 8.81 1.18 -2.18
C VAL A 128 8.22 2.51 -1.69
N PHE A 129 6.98 2.45 -1.21
CA PHE A 129 6.22 3.58 -0.71
C PHE A 129 5.67 3.24 0.67
N SER A 130 6.06 4.00 1.69
CA SER A 130 5.35 3.97 2.98
C SER A 130 4.29 5.07 3.02
N VAL A 131 3.02 4.68 3.13
CA VAL A 131 1.88 5.59 3.22
C VAL A 131 1.45 5.66 4.68
N ASN A 132 1.89 6.72 5.35
CA ASN A 132 1.51 7.05 6.72
C ASN A 132 0.94 8.48 6.75
N PRO A 133 -0.39 8.66 6.68
CA PRO A 133 -1.00 9.98 6.75
C PRO A 133 -0.84 10.57 8.15
N ASP A 134 -0.53 11.87 8.21
CA ASP A 134 -0.54 12.62 9.46
C ASP A 134 -1.95 13.13 9.75
N PHE A 135 -2.75 12.30 10.45
CA PHE A 135 -4.06 12.71 10.93
C PHE A 135 -3.89 13.51 12.22
N PRO A 136 -4.36 14.77 12.30
CA PRO A 136 -4.29 15.52 13.54
C PRO A 136 -5.14 14.84 14.60
N ILE A 137 -4.55 14.68 15.77
CA ILE A 137 -5.17 14.04 16.93
C ILE A 137 -6.13 15.06 17.55
N ALA A 138 -7.41 14.71 17.68
CA ALA A 138 -8.40 15.56 18.37
C ALA A 138 -7.96 15.77 19.83
N LYS A 139 -8.04 17.01 20.35
CA LYS A 139 -7.69 17.27 21.75
C LYS A 139 -8.77 16.70 22.67
N ARG A 140 -8.39 16.38 23.91
CA ARG A 140 -9.31 15.83 24.91
C ARG A 140 -10.50 16.78 25.13
N GLY A 141 -11.72 16.29 24.86
CA GLY A 141 -12.96 17.07 24.95
C GLY A 141 -13.45 17.67 23.63
N GLU A 142 -12.68 17.57 22.55
CA GLU A 142 -13.12 17.96 21.20
C GLU A 142 -13.89 16.81 20.55
N LYS A 143 -14.88 17.15 19.72
CA LYS A 143 -15.60 16.16 18.91
C LYS A 143 -14.62 15.46 17.96
N PRO A 144 -14.78 14.16 17.68
CA PRO A 144 -14.01 13.47 16.65
C PRO A 144 -14.09 14.27 15.34
N ILE A 145 -12.95 14.70 14.81
CA ILE A 145 -12.91 15.36 13.51
C ILE A 145 -12.96 14.24 12.47
N VAL A 146 -14.15 14.00 11.91
CA VAL A 146 -14.29 13.14 10.72
C VAL A 146 -13.59 13.84 9.57
N LYS A 147 -12.54 13.22 9.04
CA LYS A 147 -11.77 13.74 7.91
C LYS A 147 -12.03 12.88 6.69
N ASP A 148 -12.48 13.55 5.64
CA ASP A 148 -12.68 12.96 4.33
C ASP A 148 -11.31 12.62 3.71
N VAL A 149 -10.98 11.33 3.62
CA VAL A 149 -9.74 10.87 3.01
C VAL A 149 -10.03 10.68 1.52
N ARG A 150 -10.19 11.79 0.80
CA ARG A 150 -10.48 11.77 -0.66
C ARG A 150 -9.32 11.17 -1.45
N THR A 151 -9.29 9.85 -1.59
CA THR A 151 -8.20 9.12 -2.26
C THR A 151 -8.04 9.43 -3.76
N HIS A 152 -9.04 10.08 -4.38
CA HIS A 152 -9.14 10.36 -5.82
C HIS A 152 -8.93 11.84 -6.25
N THR A 153 -8.98 12.84 -5.35
CA THR A 153 -8.84 14.26 -5.75
C THR A 153 -7.39 14.77 -5.65
N GLN A 154 -6.99 15.66 -6.56
CA GLN A 154 -5.62 16.21 -6.74
C GLN A 154 -4.97 16.86 -5.51
N ASN A 155 -5.69 17.04 -4.39
CA ASN A 155 -5.22 17.75 -3.19
C ASN A 155 -5.24 16.92 -1.88
N ALA A 156 -5.52 15.62 -1.91
CA ALA A 156 -5.63 14.84 -0.67
C ALA A 156 -4.29 14.35 -0.10
N MET A 157 -4.09 14.57 1.20
CA MET A 157 -2.88 14.23 1.97
C MET A 157 -2.44 12.75 1.90
N ALA A 158 -3.34 11.85 1.51
CA ALA A 158 -3.12 10.40 1.46
C ALA A 158 -3.28 9.79 0.06
N SER A 159 -3.34 10.58 -1.02
CA SER A 159 -3.54 10.02 -2.37
C SER A 159 -2.31 9.22 -2.82
N ILE A 160 -2.46 7.89 -2.83
CA ILE A 160 -1.46 6.92 -3.30
C ILE A 160 -1.14 7.18 -4.77
N ARG A 161 -2.19 7.43 -5.58
CA ARG A 161 -2.07 7.78 -7.00
C ARG A 161 -1.16 8.97 -7.25
N GLN A 162 -1.32 10.06 -6.50
CA GLN A 162 -0.46 11.23 -6.68
C GLN A 162 0.98 10.98 -6.24
N LYS A 163 1.19 10.30 -5.11
CA LYS A 163 2.54 9.94 -4.65
C LYS A 163 3.26 9.15 -5.73
N LEU A 164 2.57 8.16 -6.32
CA LEU A 164 3.08 7.35 -7.43
C LEU A 164 3.39 8.21 -8.68
N LEU A 165 2.43 8.98 -9.16
CA LEU A 165 2.61 9.83 -10.35
C LEU A 165 3.71 10.89 -10.16
N ARG A 166 3.86 11.43 -8.94
CA ARG A 166 4.92 12.39 -8.61
C ARG A 166 6.29 11.74 -8.67
N LYS A 167 6.47 10.54 -8.11
CA LYS A 167 7.74 9.80 -8.21
C LYS A 167 8.08 9.50 -9.67
N ILE A 168 7.12 8.98 -10.43
CA ILE A 168 7.33 8.68 -11.86
C ILE A 168 7.70 9.95 -12.66
N LYS A 169 6.89 11.01 -12.58
CA LYS A 169 7.06 12.21 -13.41
C LYS A 169 8.24 13.08 -12.97
N ARG A 170 8.48 13.24 -11.66
CA ARG A 170 9.53 14.15 -11.15
C ARG A 170 10.87 13.46 -10.90
N GLN A 171 10.85 12.25 -10.36
CA GLN A 171 12.07 11.51 -9.99
C GLN A 171 12.53 10.58 -11.11
N LYS A 172 11.77 10.48 -12.22
CA LYS A 172 12.04 9.63 -13.39
C LYS A 172 12.18 8.14 -13.06
N GLN A 173 11.74 7.72 -11.88
CA GLN A 173 11.68 6.32 -11.49
C GLN A 173 10.58 5.59 -12.27
N MET A 174 10.78 4.28 -12.52
CA MET A 174 9.85 3.43 -13.28
C MET A 174 9.54 3.95 -14.71
N SER A 175 10.41 4.81 -15.27
CA SER A 175 10.23 5.41 -16.60
C SER A 175 10.89 4.61 -17.73
N ALA A 176 11.64 3.56 -17.41
CA ALA A 176 12.31 2.68 -18.36
C ALA A 176 11.44 1.45 -18.69
N PRO A 177 11.50 0.91 -19.93
CA PRO A 177 10.75 -0.28 -20.34
C PRO A 177 11.35 -1.55 -19.73
N ARG A 178 10.97 -1.85 -18.48
CA ARG A 178 11.45 -3.00 -17.71
C ARG A 178 10.39 -3.45 -16.69
N GLU A 179 10.71 -4.47 -15.90
CA GLU A 179 9.79 -5.07 -14.94
C GLU A 179 9.59 -4.23 -13.67
N ASN A 180 9.01 -3.03 -13.82
CA ASN A 180 8.81 -2.09 -12.72
C ASN A 180 7.56 -2.43 -11.90
N TYR A 181 7.70 -2.42 -10.58
CA TYR A 181 6.59 -2.53 -9.63
C TYR A 181 6.64 -1.37 -8.64
N ALA A 182 5.46 -0.81 -8.34
CA ALA A 182 5.28 0.05 -7.19
C ALA A 182 4.86 -0.82 -5.99
N VAL A 183 5.56 -0.71 -4.87
CA VAL A 183 5.37 -1.51 -3.68
C VAL A 183 4.86 -0.61 -2.55
N ILE A 184 3.58 -0.71 -2.20
CA ILE A 184 2.90 0.21 -1.29
C ILE A 184 2.64 -0.46 0.06
N GLU A 185 3.25 0.08 1.10
CA GLU A 185 2.89 -0.20 2.48
C GLU A 185 1.86 0.81 2.99
N LEU A 186 0.75 0.31 3.52
CA LEU A 186 -0.20 1.09 4.32
C LEU A 186 0.26 1.06 5.79
N ASN A 187 1.08 2.04 6.17
CA ASN A 187 1.73 2.14 7.48
C ASN A 187 0.94 3.03 8.45
N ASN A 188 -0.38 2.88 8.45
CA ASN A 188 -1.25 3.53 9.43
C ASN A 188 -2.55 2.71 9.57
N PRO A 189 -2.94 2.30 10.79
CA PRO A 189 -4.13 1.47 10.99
C PRO A 189 -5.42 2.08 10.43
N SER A 190 -5.55 3.40 10.40
CA SER A 190 -6.76 4.09 9.91
C SER A 190 -6.97 3.99 8.40
N ILE A 191 -5.93 3.59 7.64
CA ILE A 191 -6.02 3.38 6.18
C ILE A 191 -5.57 1.98 5.76
N ALA A 192 -5.31 1.10 6.72
CA ALA A 192 -4.88 -0.26 6.42
C ALA A 192 -6.03 -1.03 5.76
N GLY A 193 -5.74 -1.73 4.66
CA GLY A 193 -6.72 -2.53 3.92
C GLY A 193 -6.88 -2.14 2.45
N ASP A 194 -7.68 -2.94 1.74
CA ASP A 194 -7.82 -2.84 0.29
C ASP A 194 -8.45 -1.53 -0.15
N PHE A 195 -9.41 -1.02 0.62
CA PHE A 195 -10.23 0.13 0.22
C PHE A 195 -9.39 1.36 -0.12
N SER A 196 -8.38 1.70 0.69
CA SER A 196 -7.54 2.87 0.46
C SER A 196 -6.70 2.76 -0.81
N VAL A 197 -6.18 1.57 -1.11
CA VAL A 197 -5.39 1.30 -2.32
C VAL A 197 -6.30 1.29 -3.55
N LEU A 198 -7.34 0.45 -3.52
CA LEU A 198 -8.23 0.26 -4.67
C LEU A 198 -8.96 1.54 -5.04
N SER A 199 -9.47 2.29 -4.05
CA SER A 199 -10.14 3.58 -4.29
C SER A 199 -9.18 4.63 -4.85
N SER A 200 -7.92 4.66 -4.39
CA SER A 200 -6.95 5.66 -4.86
C SER A 200 -6.47 5.39 -6.29
N LEU A 201 -6.37 4.13 -6.67
CA LEU A 201 -5.82 3.70 -7.96
C LEU A 201 -6.89 3.51 -9.04
N SER A 202 -8.17 3.58 -8.68
CA SER A 202 -9.32 3.59 -9.58
C SER A 202 -9.96 5.00 -9.63
N GLY A 203 -11.10 5.13 -10.30
CA GLY A 203 -12.01 6.28 -10.20
C GLY A 203 -12.83 6.30 -8.90
N GLY A 204 -12.46 5.48 -7.91
CA GLY A 204 -13.15 5.31 -6.64
C GLY A 204 -14.16 4.15 -6.65
N TYR A 205 -14.64 3.80 -5.46
CA TYR A 205 -15.76 2.87 -5.30
C TYR A 205 -17.07 3.57 -5.70
N LYS A 206 -17.89 2.90 -6.51
CA LYS A 206 -19.18 3.40 -6.99
C LYS A 206 -20.28 2.43 -6.60
N VAL A 207 -21.42 2.98 -6.22
CA VAL A 207 -22.66 2.23 -5.94
C VAL A 207 -23.72 2.75 -6.90
N GLN A 208 -24.33 1.84 -7.66
CA GLN A 208 -25.50 2.17 -8.49
C GLN A 208 -26.77 1.88 -7.68
N LEU A 209 -27.67 2.85 -7.65
CA LEU A 209 -28.95 2.75 -6.94
C LEU A 209 -30.10 2.73 -7.95
N ASP A 210 -31.08 1.87 -7.71
CA ASP A 210 -32.34 1.91 -8.43
C ASP A 210 -33.07 3.20 -8.03
N ARG A 211 -33.39 4.06 -8.99
CA ARG A 211 -33.94 5.39 -8.71
C ARG A 211 -35.30 5.37 -8.02
N ARG A 212 -36.06 4.29 -8.15
CA ARG A 212 -37.43 4.17 -7.60
C ARG A 212 -37.40 3.61 -6.18
N THR A 213 -36.54 2.63 -5.93
CA THR A 213 -36.47 1.90 -4.65
C THR A 213 -35.34 2.38 -3.76
N LEU A 214 -34.41 3.19 -4.30
CA LEU A 214 -33.15 3.60 -3.67
C LEU A 214 -32.27 2.43 -3.18
N ARG A 215 -32.55 1.21 -3.66
CA ARG A 215 -31.77 0.03 -3.30
C ARG A 215 -30.54 -0.10 -4.21
N PRO A 216 -29.41 -0.61 -3.67
CA PRO A 216 -28.23 -0.88 -4.48
C PRO A 216 -28.51 -1.98 -5.51
N VAL A 217 -28.28 -1.68 -6.77
CA VAL A 217 -28.39 -2.63 -7.90
C VAL A 217 -27.03 -3.23 -8.23
N SER A 218 -25.96 -2.43 -8.08
CA SER A 218 -24.59 -2.88 -8.24
C SER A 218 -23.63 -2.02 -7.41
N SER A 219 -22.45 -2.54 -7.13
CA SER A 219 -21.36 -1.73 -6.57
C SER A 219 -20.00 -2.32 -6.96
N GLY A 220 -18.97 -1.46 -7.00
CA GLY A 220 -17.62 -1.85 -7.37
C GLY A 220 -16.70 -0.66 -7.62
N TYR A 221 -15.41 -0.93 -7.79
CA TYR A 221 -14.43 0.10 -8.15
C TYR A 221 -14.50 0.44 -9.64
N ASP A 222 -14.45 1.73 -9.96
CA ASP A 222 -14.42 2.19 -11.35
C ASP A 222 -13.01 2.15 -11.95
N TRP A 223 -12.71 1.08 -12.68
CA TRP A 223 -11.41 0.94 -13.35
C TRP A 223 -11.33 1.68 -14.70
N GLY A 224 -12.39 2.35 -15.16
CA GLY A 224 -12.33 3.22 -16.34
C GLY A 224 -11.33 4.36 -16.18
N GLU A 225 -11.18 4.85 -14.95
CA GLU A 225 -10.15 5.82 -14.57
C GLU A 225 -8.96 5.18 -13.85
N SER A 226 -8.60 3.94 -14.19
CA SER A 226 -7.46 3.24 -13.59
C SER A 226 -6.17 4.07 -13.66
N ILE A 227 -5.31 3.91 -12.65
CA ILE A 227 -3.95 4.43 -12.67
C ILE A 227 -3.16 3.96 -13.88
N PHE A 228 -3.41 2.73 -14.34
CA PHE A 228 -2.73 2.14 -15.50
C PHE A 228 -3.11 2.82 -16.83
N ASN A 229 -4.19 3.61 -16.85
CA ASN A 229 -4.59 4.40 -18.01
C ASN A 229 -3.82 5.73 -18.09
N ASP A 230 -3.07 6.14 -17.05
CA ASP A 230 -2.23 7.34 -17.11
C ASP A 230 -0.98 7.06 -17.96
N PRO A 231 -0.69 7.85 -19.02
CA PRO A 231 0.45 7.63 -19.90
C PRO A 231 1.81 7.56 -19.20
N ALA A 232 1.96 8.20 -18.04
CA ALA A 232 3.20 8.14 -17.28
C ALA A 232 3.47 6.75 -16.69
N THR A 233 2.42 5.94 -16.49
CA THR A 233 2.52 4.60 -15.89
C THR A 233 2.69 3.49 -16.92
N ARG A 234 2.94 3.81 -18.20
CA ARG A 234 3.03 2.84 -19.31
C ARG A 234 4.05 1.70 -19.11
N PHE A 235 5.06 1.90 -18.27
CA PHE A 235 6.07 0.88 -17.96
C PHE A 235 5.93 0.28 -16.57
N LEU A 236 4.84 0.60 -15.85
CA LEU A 236 4.49 -0.02 -14.59
C LEU A 236 3.83 -1.37 -14.88
N LYS A 237 4.48 -2.47 -14.49
CA LYS A 237 3.94 -3.84 -14.67
C LYS A 237 2.86 -4.17 -13.65
N GLY A 238 2.98 -3.62 -12.45
CA GLY A 238 1.96 -3.79 -11.44
C GLY A 238 2.26 -3.06 -10.16
N ILE A 239 1.36 -3.26 -9.22
CA ILE A 239 1.38 -2.69 -7.89
C ILE A 239 1.33 -3.85 -6.91
N ILE A 240 2.28 -3.88 -5.99
CA ILE A 240 2.31 -4.79 -4.85
C ILE A 240 1.89 -3.96 -3.64
N TYR A 241 0.95 -4.42 -2.83
CA TYR A 241 0.58 -3.66 -1.64
C TYR A 241 0.31 -4.54 -0.43
N PHE A 242 0.58 -4.00 0.75
CA PHE A 242 0.50 -4.70 2.02
C PHE A 242 0.24 -3.70 3.15
N SER A 243 -0.17 -4.21 4.31
CA SER A 243 -0.56 -3.37 5.45
C SER A 243 0.35 -3.63 6.64
N LEU A 244 0.74 -2.55 7.32
CA LEU A 244 1.32 -2.61 8.66
C LEU A 244 2.53 -3.55 8.79
N GLY A 245 3.37 -3.63 7.76
CA GLY A 245 4.56 -4.48 7.71
C GLY A 245 4.36 -5.93 7.28
N ASP A 246 3.13 -6.42 7.12
CA ASP A 246 2.87 -7.82 6.71
C ASP A 246 3.05 -8.01 5.19
N TYR A 247 4.31 -8.01 4.75
CA TYR A 247 4.64 -8.23 3.33
C TYR A 247 4.39 -9.67 2.87
N SER A 248 4.28 -10.62 3.79
CA SER A 248 3.93 -12.01 3.46
C SER A 248 2.50 -12.11 2.94
N SER A 249 1.58 -11.30 3.47
CA SER A 249 0.18 -11.20 3.02
C SER A 249 -0.05 -10.18 1.89
N ARG A 250 1.01 -9.78 1.17
CA ARG A 250 0.93 -8.81 0.08
C ARG A 250 -0.05 -9.25 -1.02
N LYS A 251 -0.64 -8.25 -1.67
CA LYS A 251 -1.58 -8.40 -2.78
C LYS A 251 -1.02 -7.72 -4.03
N TYR A 252 -1.60 -8.07 -5.17
CA TYR A 252 -1.12 -7.64 -6.48
C TYR A 252 -2.26 -7.01 -7.30
N LEU A 253 -1.96 -5.87 -7.94
CA LEU A 253 -2.73 -5.31 -9.05
C LEU A 253 -1.84 -5.29 -10.27
N LEU A 254 -2.16 -6.08 -11.28
CA LEU A 254 -1.34 -6.18 -12.49
C LEU A 254 -1.86 -5.24 -13.57
N ASN A 255 -0.95 -4.61 -14.31
CA ASN A 255 -1.30 -3.78 -15.44
C ASN A 255 -1.76 -4.68 -16.61
N PRO A 256 -3.04 -4.61 -17.03
CA PRO A 256 -3.56 -5.49 -18.08
C PRO A 256 -2.85 -5.30 -19.43
N GLU A 257 -2.35 -4.11 -19.71
CA GLU A 257 -1.69 -3.79 -20.98
C GLU A 257 -0.26 -4.36 -21.07
N THR A 258 0.40 -4.63 -19.95
CA THR A 258 1.77 -5.18 -19.95
C THR A 258 1.84 -6.65 -20.37
N ARG A 259 0.71 -7.37 -20.38
CA ARG A 259 0.64 -8.72 -20.96
C ARG A 259 0.70 -8.71 -22.50
N ARG A 260 0.45 -7.56 -23.15
CA ARG A 260 0.39 -7.48 -24.62
C ARG A 260 1.75 -7.34 -25.30
N THR A 261 2.80 -6.96 -24.58
CA THR A 261 4.13 -6.66 -25.15
C THR A 261 5.17 -7.77 -25.00
N ASP A 262 4.93 -8.78 -24.16
CA ASP A 262 5.86 -9.92 -24.01
C ASP A 262 5.31 -11.14 -24.79
N GLN A 263 5.59 -11.20 -26.10
CA GLN A 263 5.40 -12.44 -26.86
C GLN A 263 6.49 -13.46 -26.51
N ALA A 264 6.13 -14.45 -25.70
CA ALA A 264 6.47 -15.86 -25.94
C ALA A 264 5.31 -16.74 -25.41
N PRO A 265 4.85 -17.76 -26.16
CA PRO A 265 3.55 -18.37 -25.95
C PRO A 265 3.64 -19.53 -24.96
N LEU A 266 2.89 -19.46 -23.85
CA LEU A 266 2.54 -20.65 -23.06
C LEU A 266 1.17 -20.42 -22.41
N GLY A 267 0.21 -21.25 -22.82
CA GLY A 267 -1.12 -21.34 -22.21
C GLY A 267 -2.16 -20.45 -22.90
N GLU A 268 -3.35 -21.01 -23.09
CA GLU A 268 -4.46 -20.52 -23.91
C GLU A 268 -4.65 -18.98 -23.91
N ARG A 269 -4.87 -18.46 -25.12
CA ARG A 269 -5.24 -17.06 -25.35
C ARG A 269 -6.46 -16.72 -24.50
N PHE A 270 -6.38 -15.64 -23.71
CA PHE A 270 -7.57 -15.01 -23.16
C PHE A 270 -8.34 -14.38 -24.32
N ASP A 271 -9.41 -15.06 -24.73
CA ASP A 271 -10.31 -14.62 -25.79
C ASP A 271 -11.31 -13.62 -25.19
N MET A 272 -11.12 -12.35 -25.55
CA MET A 272 -11.99 -11.25 -25.12
C MET A 272 -13.42 -11.44 -25.62
N ASP A 273 -13.60 -12.02 -26.81
CA ASP A 273 -14.93 -12.27 -27.39
C ASP A 273 -15.62 -13.43 -26.68
N GLN A 274 -14.86 -14.44 -26.22
CA GLN A 274 -15.36 -15.50 -25.36
C GLN A 274 -15.80 -14.94 -23.98
N PHE A 275 -15.00 -14.06 -23.37
CA PHE A 275 -15.34 -13.41 -22.09
C PHE A 275 -16.57 -12.49 -22.18
N LEU A 276 -16.74 -11.78 -23.30
CA LEU A 276 -17.90 -10.91 -23.55
C LEU A 276 -19.19 -11.70 -23.86
N HIS A 277 -19.09 -13.00 -24.17
CA HIS A 277 -20.23 -13.86 -24.55
C HIS A 277 -20.49 -15.03 -23.59
N GLU A 278 -19.74 -15.14 -22.49
CA GLU A 278 -20.11 -16.01 -21.37
C GLU A 278 -21.50 -15.64 -20.86
N ALA A 279 -22.36 -16.63 -20.56
CA ALA A 279 -23.76 -16.42 -20.17
C ALA A 279 -23.97 -15.69 -18.81
N ARG A 280 -22.88 -15.19 -18.20
CA ARG A 280 -22.90 -14.27 -17.04
C ARG A 280 -21.81 -13.20 -17.14
N PRO A 281 -21.86 -12.29 -18.13
CA PRO A 281 -21.00 -11.12 -18.14
C PRO A 281 -21.68 -10.05 -17.27
N ARG A 282 -21.03 -9.56 -16.21
CA ARG A 282 -21.58 -8.43 -15.42
C ARG A 282 -21.30 -7.09 -16.13
N ILE A 283 -22.13 -6.87 -17.15
CA ILE A 283 -22.73 -5.67 -17.75
C ILE A 283 -22.16 -4.28 -17.35
N PHE A 284 -21.44 -3.68 -18.30
CA PHE A 284 -21.74 -2.46 -19.10
C PHE A 284 -22.56 -1.25 -18.56
N ASP A 285 -22.18 -0.11 -19.20
CA ASP A 285 -23.00 0.94 -19.85
C ASP A 285 -23.01 2.35 -19.20
N PRO A 286 -22.60 3.41 -19.94
CA PRO A 286 -22.48 4.77 -19.45
C PRO A 286 -23.76 5.55 -19.76
N ASP A 287 -24.48 5.99 -18.75
CA ASP A 287 -25.04 7.35 -18.66
C ASP A 287 -25.92 7.50 -17.41
N GLY A 288 -25.69 8.58 -16.65
CA GLY A 288 -26.58 9.01 -15.57
C GLY A 288 -26.09 8.82 -14.11
N ASN A 289 -24.77 8.79 -13.89
CA ASN A 289 -24.15 8.49 -12.59
C ASN A 289 -24.14 9.67 -11.59
N VAL A 290 -24.36 9.36 -10.30
CA VAL A 290 -23.97 10.18 -9.15
C VAL A 290 -22.97 9.38 -8.32
N THR A 291 -21.82 9.98 -8.00
CA THR A 291 -20.67 9.34 -7.34
C THR A 291 -20.72 9.57 -5.83
N ALA A 292 -20.49 8.53 -5.03
CA ALA A 292 -20.22 8.66 -3.59
C ALA A 292 -18.97 7.82 -3.25
N SER A 293 -17.99 8.44 -2.59
CA SER A 293 -16.70 7.84 -2.26
C SER A 293 -16.51 7.75 -0.74
N GLU A 294 -16.76 6.59 -0.14
CA GLU A 294 -16.07 6.02 1.04
C GLU A 294 -16.76 4.70 1.45
N GLY A 295 -16.20 3.98 2.43
CA GLY A 295 -16.79 2.76 3.01
C GLY A 295 -18.18 3.06 3.54
N PHE A 296 -19.17 2.70 2.75
CA PHE A 296 -20.51 3.25 2.85
C PHE A 296 -21.40 2.23 3.55
N ASP A 297 -21.86 2.57 4.73
CA ASP A 297 -23.06 1.94 5.27
C ASP A 297 -24.22 2.38 4.36
N VAL A 298 -24.64 1.46 3.49
CA VAL A 298 -25.73 1.69 2.54
C VAL A 298 -26.99 2.15 3.28
N ASP A 299 -27.22 1.61 4.47
CA ASP A 299 -28.40 1.92 5.25
C ASP A 299 -28.31 3.32 5.85
N ASP A 300 -27.13 3.77 6.29
CA ASP A 300 -26.91 5.13 6.81
C ASP A 300 -27.04 6.21 5.72
N PHE A 301 -26.53 5.95 4.52
CA PHE A 301 -26.70 6.88 3.40
C PHE A 301 -28.12 6.94 2.87
N VAL A 302 -28.79 5.78 2.72
CA VAL A 302 -30.20 5.71 2.34
C VAL A 302 -31.03 6.46 3.37
N ARG A 303 -30.75 6.28 4.67
CA ARG A 303 -31.37 7.05 5.76
C ARG A 303 -31.13 8.56 5.62
N THR A 304 -29.89 8.98 5.39
CA THR A 304 -29.53 10.40 5.22
C THR A 304 -30.22 11.04 4.01
N ILE A 305 -30.39 10.31 2.91
CA ILE A 305 -31.17 10.79 1.74
C ILE A 305 -32.67 10.87 2.08
N HIS A 306 -33.22 9.91 2.81
CA HIS A 306 -34.63 9.95 3.24
C HIS A 306 -34.91 11.11 4.21
N GLU A 307 -34.02 11.32 5.19
CA GLU A 307 -34.12 12.39 6.19
C GLU A 307 -33.88 13.77 5.57
N GLY A 308 -32.91 13.90 4.66
CA GLY A 308 -32.61 15.15 3.96
C GLY A 308 -33.65 15.56 2.89
N ARG A 309 -34.57 14.67 2.51
CA ARG A 309 -35.65 14.94 1.55
C ARG A 309 -37.00 15.29 2.19
N GLY A 310 -37.08 15.40 3.52
CA GLY A 310 -38.30 15.83 4.20
C GLY A 310 -39.53 14.99 3.84
N VAL A 311 -39.35 13.67 3.65
CA VAL A 311 -40.50 12.78 3.48
C VAL A 311 -41.10 12.55 4.86
N GLU A 312 -42.07 13.39 5.21
CA GLU A 312 -42.96 13.14 6.35
C GLU A 312 -43.47 11.69 6.27
N ARG A 313 -43.27 10.94 7.36
CA ARG A 313 -44.00 9.70 7.59
C ARG A 313 -45.49 10.05 7.54
N LYS A 314 -46.18 9.68 6.46
CA LYS A 314 -47.60 9.42 6.58
C LYS A 314 -47.73 8.10 7.33
N ASP A 315 -48.04 8.23 8.62
CA ASP A 315 -48.54 7.14 9.43
C ASP A 315 -49.75 6.53 8.70
N LEU A 316 -49.59 5.29 8.24
CA LEU A 316 -50.71 4.43 7.90
C LEU A 316 -51.13 3.74 9.20
N SER A 317 -51.89 4.47 10.01
CA SER A 317 -52.84 3.88 10.94
C SER A 317 -54.18 3.75 10.21
N ASP A 318 -54.46 2.53 9.77
CA ASP A 318 -55.74 1.83 9.98
C ASP A 318 -55.39 0.33 10.10
#